data_AF-A0A349JHH2-F1
#
_entry.id   AF-A0A349JHH2-F1
#
_cell.length_a   1.000
_cell.length_b   1.000
_cell.length_c   1.000
_cell.angle_alpha   90.00
_cell.angle_beta   90.00
_cell.angle_gamma   90.00
#
_symmetry.space_group_name_H-M   'P 1'
#
loop_
_entity.id
_entity.type
_entity.pdbx_description
1 polymer ?
#
loop_
_entity_poly.entity_id
_entity_poly.type
_entity_poly.pdbx_seq_one_letter_code
_entity_poly.pdbx_strand_id
1 'polypeptide(L)'
;MNDNSYIYVLVALLPLAACMLVFQVNPYHALLLRGVLGAIAALVYTILGAGDVGLTEALMGTLLAITLYAVTVRSSLVLRLGVIENGIENDAVSDDKKTGHFKQLIDDIRAVFKKRHMRLEVVPYATSQALQRALMEKEVHATCSPQEQLEKSGEVQPYNTTIRVRRVYEIMETELASPGTTLTYVNTPEIEEKH
;
A
#
# COMPACT_ATOMS: atom_id res chain seq x y z
N MET A 1 32.24 4.98 -41.40
CA MET A 1 31.04 4.63 -40.61
C MET A 1 31.53 4.18 -39.25
N ASN A 2 31.06 4.82 -38.17
CA ASN A 2 31.56 4.52 -36.83
C ASN A 2 30.95 3.21 -36.35
N ASP A 3 31.70 2.12 -36.50
CA ASP A 3 31.28 0.80 -36.02
C ASP A 3 30.93 0.83 -34.52
N ASN A 4 31.49 1.75 -33.73
CA ASN A 4 31.18 1.87 -32.28
C ASN A 4 29.95 2.73 -31.94
N SER A 5 29.19 3.24 -32.92
CA SER A 5 28.03 4.09 -32.66
C SER A 5 26.94 3.38 -31.84
N TYR A 6 26.79 2.06 -31.98
CA TYR A 6 25.79 1.29 -31.23
C TYR A 6 26.12 1.21 -29.73
N ILE A 7 27.39 1.25 -29.36
CA ILE A 7 27.83 1.18 -27.95
C ILE A 7 27.37 2.44 -27.21
N TYR A 8 27.51 3.62 -27.84
CA TYR A 8 27.03 4.86 -27.24
C TYR A 8 25.51 4.88 -27.03
N VAL A 9 24.76 4.31 -27.97
CA VAL A 9 23.29 4.18 -27.84
C VAL A 9 22.93 3.25 -26.68
N LEU A 10 23.62 2.10 -26.56
CA LEU A 10 23.41 1.16 -25.46
C LEU A 10 23.76 1.75 -24.10
N VAL A 11 24.87 2.48 -24.00
CA VAL A 11 25.27 3.15 -22.76
C VAL A 11 24.29 4.27 -22.41
N ALA A 12 23.76 5.00 -23.39
CA ALA A 12 22.75 6.05 -23.17
C ALA A 12 21.38 5.51 -22.70
N LEU A 13 21.06 4.24 -23.00
CA LEU A 13 19.85 3.59 -22.49
C LEU A 13 19.88 3.39 -20.96
N LEU A 14 21.05 3.25 -20.35
CA LEU A 14 21.20 3.09 -18.89
C LEU A 14 20.64 4.28 -18.09
N PRO A 15 21.12 5.53 -18.27
CA PRO A 15 20.58 6.67 -17.52
C PRO A 15 19.12 6.93 -17.87
N LEU A 16 18.68 6.65 -19.11
CA LEU A 16 17.28 6.78 -19.50
C LEU A 16 16.38 5.79 -18.74
N ALA A 17 16.75 4.52 -18.68
CA ALA A 17 16.03 3.50 -17.93
C ALA A 17 16.07 3.77 -16.42
N ALA A 18 17.19 4.28 -15.89
CA ALA A 18 17.31 4.69 -14.50
C ALA A 18 16.37 5.85 -14.15
N CYS A 19 16.29 6.88 -15.01
CA CYS A 19 15.34 7.97 -14.83
C CYS A 19 13.89 7.45 -14.84
N MET A 20 13.52 6.61 -15.81
CA MET A 20 12.18 6.01 -15.87
C MET A 20 11.84 5.23 -14.59
N LEU A 21 12.80 4.50 -14.03
CA LEU A 21 12.63 3.76 -12.79
C LEU A 21 12.37 4.69 -11.59
N VAL A 22 13.18 5.75 -11.42
CA VAL A 22 13.07 6.67 -10.28
C VAL A 22 11.72 7.39 -10.23
N PHE A 23 11.14 7.71 -11.39
CA PHE A 23 9.84 8.38 -11.46
C PHE A 23 8.64 7.44 -11.44
N GLN A 24 8.84 6.12 -11.38
CA GLN A 24 7.75 5.16 -11.44
C GLN A 24 7.05 5.02 -10.08
N VAL A 25 5.77 5.42 -10.02
CA VAL A 25 4.97 5.35 -8.79
C VAL A 25 4.46 3.93 -8.49
N ASN A 26 4.19 3.13 -9.53
CA ASN A 26 3.67 1.77 -9.36
C ASN A 26 4.81 0.78 -9.11
N PRO A 27 4.86 0.10 -7.95
CA PRO A 27 5.97 -0.78 -7.57
C PRO A 27 6.16 -1.96 -8.52
N TYR A 28 5.08 -2.48 -9.13
CA TYR A 28 5.18 -3.56 -10.12
C TYR A 28 5.89 -3.12 -11.40
N HIS A 29 5.58 -1.91 -11.86
CA HIS A 29 6.21 -1.36 -13.06
C HIS A 29 7.66 -0.93 -12.75
N ALA A 30 7.91 -0.42 -11.54
CA ALA A 30 9.27 -0.10 -11.09
C ALA A 30 10.15 -1.35 -11.03
N LEU A 31 9.60 -2.48 -10.56
CA LEU A 31 10.28 -3.77 -10.53
C LEU A 31 10.62 -4.27 -11.95
N LEU A 32 9.69 -4.14 -12.90
CA LEU A 32 9.93 -4.50 -14.29
C LEU A 32 11.05 -3.63 -14.90
N LEU A 33 10.98 -2.30 -14.71
CA LEU A 33 12.01 -1.37 -15.18
C LEU A 33 13.37 -1.63 -14.53
N ARG A 34 13.40 -2.04 -13.26
CA ARG A 34 14.64 -2.49 -12.59
C ARG A 34 15.27 -3.69 -13.29
N GLY A 35 14.45 -4.64 -13.75
CA GLY A 35 14.93 -5.78 -14.55
C GLY A 35 15.46 -5.39 -15.91
N VAL A 36 14.79 -4.48 -16.60
CA VAL A 36 15.27 -3.95 -17.88
C VAL A 36 16.60 -3.21 -17.71
N LEU A 37 16.72 -2.36 -16.68
CA LEU A 37 17.95 -1.65 -16.36
C LEU A 37 19.13 -2.60 -16.12
N GLY A 38 18.92 -3.65 -15.32
CA GLY A 38 19.95 -4.66 -15.03
C GLY A 38 20.34 -5.51 -16.24
N ALA A 39 19.37 -5.86 -17.11
CA ALA A 39 19.65 -6.57 -18.36
C ALA A 39 20.49 -5.71 -19.33
N ILE A 40 20.19 -4.42 -19.45
CA ILE A 40 20.99 -3.48 -20.24
C ILE A 40 22.40 -3.35 -19.66
N ALA A 41 22.53 -3.28 -18.33
CA ALA A 41 23.83 -3.19 -17.66
C ALA A 41 24.68 -4.45 -17.92
N ALA A 42 24.12 -5.65 -17.76
CA ALA A 42 24.79 -6.91 -18.06
C ALA A 42 25.26 -7.00 -19.52
N LEU A 43 24.44 -6.53 -20.46
CA LEU A 43 24.78 -6.47 -21.88
C LEU A 43 25.93 -5.48 -22.15
N VAL A 44 25.90 -4.29 -21.55
CA VAL A 44 26.97 -3.30 -21.66
C VAL A 44 28.29 -3.87 -21.11
N TYR A 45 28.28 -4.49 -19.92
CA TYR A 45 29.48 -5.12 -19.36
C TYR A 45 30.04 -6.21 -20.27
N THR A 46 29.18 -7.05 -20.85
CA THR A 46 29.60 -8.12 -21.76
C THR A 46 30.24 -7.57 -23.03
N ILE A 47 29.65 -6.53 -23.65
CA ILE A 47 30.20 -5.89 -24.86
C ILE A 47 31.55 -5.20 -24.58
N LEU A 48 31.74 -4.65 -23.37
CA LEU A 48 32.99 -4.04 -22.95
C LEU A 48 34.07 -5.07 -22.55
N GLY A 49 33.81 -6.37 -22.71
CA GLY A 49 34.77 -7.44 -22.42
C GLY A 49 34.78 -7.90 -20.96
N ALA A 50 33.88 -7.38 -20.12
CA ALA A 50 33.73 -7.77 -18.72
C ALA A 50 32.61 -8.81 -18.55
N GLY A 51 32.76 -9.97 -19.20
CA GLY A 51 31.75 -11.04 -19.21
C GLY A 51 31.39 -11.56 -17.81
N ASP A 52 32.39 -11.76 -16.93
CA ASP A 52 32.16 -12.21 -15.55
C ASP A 52 31.37 -11.19 -14.73
N VAL A 53 31.60 -9.89 -14.97
CA VAL A 53 30.83 -8.80 -14.35
C VAL A 53 29.41 -8.76 -14.92
N GLY A 54 29.25 -8.96 -16.22
CA GLY A 54 27.93 -9.07 -16.85
C GLY A 54 27.09 -10.23 -16.30
N LEU A 55 27.69 -11.39 -16.09
CA LEU A 55 27.03 -12.56 -15.52
C LEU A 55 26.59 -12.31 -14.07
N THR A 56 27.46 -11.68 -13.26
CA THR A 56 27.14 -11.37 -11.86
C THR A 56 26.09 -10.25 -11.74
N GLU A 57 26.07 -9.28 -12.65
CA GLU A 57 25.00 -8.29 -12.74
C GLU A 57 23.65 -8.93 -13.08
N ALA A 58 23.63 -9.87 -14.03
CA ALA A 58 22.39 -10.57 -14.39
C ALA A 58 21.86 -11.44 -13.24
N LEU A 59 22.74 -12.18 -12.56
CA LEU A 59 22.35 -13.12 -11.51
C LEU A 59 22.10 -12.43 -10.16
N MET A 60 23.08 -11.72 -9.63
CA MET A 60 23.01 -11.10 -8.30
C MET A 60 22.43 -9.69 -8.36
N GLY A 61 22.85 -8.88 -9.35
CA GLY A 61 22.38 -7.50 -9.50
C GLY A 61 20.91 -7.39 -9.90
N THR A 62 20.45 -8.31 -10.77
CA THR A 62 19.13 -8.26 -11.38
C THR A 62 18.20 -9.33 -10.83
N LEU A 63 18.50 -10.62 -11.02
CA LEU A 63 17.58 -11.71 -10.66
C LEU A 63 17.35 -11.83 -9.16
N LEU A 64 18.41 -11.85 -8.34
CA LEU A 64 18.28 -11.92 -6.88
C LEU A 64 17.57 -10.67 -6.33
N ALA A 65 18.01 -9.48 -6.76
CA ALA A 65 17.41 -8.21 -6.33
C ALA A 65 15.92 -8.15 -6.65
N ILE A 66 15.51 -8.51 -7.88
CA ILE A 66 14.10 -8.55 -8.29
C ILE A 66 13.32 -9.56 -7.46
N THR A 67 13.89 -10.73 -7.19
CA THR A 67 13.20 -11.77 -6.41
C THR A 67 12.92 -11.28 -4.99
N LEU A 68 13.92 -10.70 -4.33
CA LEU A 68 13.76 -10.13 -2.99
C LEU A 68 12.79 -8.94 -3.00
N TYR A 69 12.86 -8.08 -4.00
CA TYR A 69 11.97 -6.94 -4.12
C TYR A 69 10.52 -7.36 -4.41
N ALA A 70 10.32 -8.41 -5.22
CA ALA A 70 9.00 -8.98 -5.48
C ALA A 70 8.38 -9.56 -4.19
N VAL A 71 9.19 -10.29 -3.40
CA VAL A 71 8.75 -10.84 -2.11
C VAL A 71 8.39 -9.73 -1.13
N THR A 72 9.22 -8.69 -1.01
CA THR A 72 8.98 -7.56 -0.11
C THR A 72 7.80 -6.69 -0.55
N VAL A 73 7.63 -6.41 -1.84
CA VAL A 73 6.43 -5.71 -2.35
C VAL A 73 5.19 -6.52 -2.03
N ARG A 74 5.21 -7.84 -2.27
CA ARG A 74 4.06 -8.69 -1.96
C ARG A 74 3.75 -8.77 -0.46
N SER A 75 4.77 -8.77 0.41
CA SER A 75 4.58 -8.82 1.86
C SER A 75 4.23 -7.47 2.49
N SER A 76 4.57 -6.34 1.86
CA SER A 76 4.28 -4.99 2.36
C SER A 76 2.91 -4.44 1.95
N LEU A 77 2.20 -5.07 1.00
CA LEU A 77 0.86 -4.68 0.57
C LEU A 77 -0.23 -5.11 1.57
N VAL A 78 -0.12 -4.67 2.82
CA VAL A 78 -1.07 -4.94 3.90
C VAL A 78 -1.67 -3.64 4.42
N LEU A 79 -3.00 -3.55 4.36
CA LEU A 79 -3.78 -2.51 5.02
C LEU A 79 -4.18 -2.99 6.41
N ARG A 80 -3.56 -2.41 7.44
CA ARG A 80 -3.93 -2.63 8.84
C ARG A 80 -5.07 -1.70 9.25
N LEU A 81 -6.22 -2.28 9.58
CA LEU A 81 -7.44 -1.61 10.01
C LEU A 81 -7.64 -1.86 11.51
N GLY A 82 -7.57 -0.82 12.32
CA GLY A 82 -7.87 -0.89 13.74
C GLY A 82 -9.38 -0.88 14.00
N VAL A 83 -9.87 -1.73 14.89
CA VAL A 83 -11.28 -1.85 15.29
C VAL A 83 -11.38 -1.90 16.81
N ILE A 84 -12.45 -1.34 17.39
CA ILE A 84 -12.68 -1.43 18.85
C ILE A 84 -13.20 -2.82 19.22
N GLU A 85 -12.56 -3.51 20.17
CA GLU A 85 -12.91 -4.85 20.69
C GLU A 85 -14.33 -4.88 21.26
N ASN A 86 -14.72 -3.83 21.99
CA ASN A 86 -16.08 -3.62 22.47
C ASN A 86 -17.13 -3.47 21.35
N GLY A 87 -16.72 -3.15 20.12
CA GLY A 87 -17.60 -3.17 18.95
C GLY A 87 -17.76 -4.57 18.33
N ILE A 88 -16.90 -5.52 18.70
CA ILE A 88 -16.96 -6.93 18.30
C ILE A 88 -17.73 -7.74 19.35
N GLU A 89 -17.58 -7.39 20.65
CA GLU A 89 -18.18 -8.12 21.78
C GLU A 89 -19.51 -7.55 22.32
N ASN A 90 -19.72 -6.22 22.38
CA ASN A 90 -21.05 -5.69 22.77
C ASN A 90 -22.14 -5.99 21.73
N ASP A 91 -21.72 -6.44 20.55
CA ASP A 91 -22.54 -6.88 19.44
C ASP A 91 -23.04 -8.34 19.63
N ALA A 92 -22.52 -9.07 20.63
CA ALA A 92 -23.06 -10.38 21.02
C ALA A 92 -24.29 -10.28 21.96
N VAL A 93 -24.57 -9.11 22.53
CA VAL A 93 -25.61 -8.95 23.58
C VAL A 93 -26.66 -7.88 23.25
N SER A 94 -26.56 -7.15 22.13
CA SER A 94 -27.57 -6.14 21.76
C SER A 94 -27.74 -5.97 20.24
N ASP A 95 -28.88 -6.50 19.74
CA ASP A 95 -29.48 -6.25 18.41
C ASP A 95 -28.77 -6.89 17.19
N ASP A 96 -29.32 -8.02 16.74
CA ASP A 96 -28.92 -8.94 15.64
C ASP A 96 -28.71 -8.27 14.26
N LYS A 97 -28.99 -6.97 14.13
CA LYS A 97 -28.84 -6.18 12.88
C LYS A 97 -27.54 -5.37 12.81
N LYS A 98 -26.93 -4.97 13.95
CA LYS A 98 -25.73 -4.10 13.96
C LYS A 98 -24.44 -4.90 13.68
N THR A 99 -24.36 -6.11 14.22
CA THR A 99 -23.37 -7.15 13.93
C THR A 99 -23.25 -7.48 12.45
N GLY A 100 -24.41 -7.65 11.79
CA GLY A 100 -24.45 -7.94 10.36
C GLY A 100 -23.83 -6.80 9.53
N HIS A 101 -24.18 -5.56 9.84
CA HIS A 101 -23.72 -4.39 9.09
C HIS A 101 -22.22 -4.12 9.27
N PHE A 102 -21.66 -4.35 10.46
CA PHE A 102 -20.22 -4.20 10.69
C PHE A 102 -19.42 -5.26 9.93
N LYS A 103 -19.83 -6.53 10.04
CA LYS A 103 -19.18 -7.63 9.33
C LYS A 103 -19.25 -7.46 7.81
N GLN A 104 -20.40 -7.02 7.31
CA GLN A 104 -20.60 -6.71 5.90
C GLN A 104 -19.70 -5.56 5.44
N LEU A 105 -19.58 -4.48 6.21
CA LEU A 105 -18.65 -3.38 5.91
C LEU A 105 -17.20 -3.87 5.83
N ILE A 106 -16.75 -4.71 6.78
CA ILE A 106 -15.39 -5.27 6.76
C ILE A 106 -15.18 -6.18 5.54
N ASP A 107 -16.18 -6.98 5.17
CA ASP A 107 -16.12 -7.85 3.99
C ASP A 107 -16.14 -7.04 2.68
N ASP A 108 -16.88 -5.93 2.62
CA ASP A 108 -16.88 -4.99 1.49
C ASP A 108 -15.52 -4.29 1.35
N ILE A 109 -14.95 -3.78 2.45
CA ILE A 109 -13.59 -3.23 2.49
C ILE A 109 -12.60 -4.28 2.01
N ARG A 110 -12.67 -5.51 2.53
CA ARG A 110 -11.82 -6.62 2.13
C ARG A 110 -11.96 -6.91 0.63
N ALA A 111 -13.17 -6.89 0.07
CA ALA A 111 -13.40 -7.10 -1.35
C ALA A 111 -12.76 -6.01 -2.22
N VAL A 112 -12.88 -4.74 -1.82
CA VAL A 112 -12.26 -3.60 -2.52
C VAL A 112 -10.74 -3.72 -2.54
N PHE A 113 -10.12 -4.01 -1.39
CA PHE A 113 -8.66 -4.12 -1.30
C PHE A 113 -8.11 -5.41 -1.93
N LYS A 114 -8.89 -6.49 -1.93
CA LYS A 114 -8.55 -7.75 -2.63
C LYS A 114 -8.40 -7.55 -4.14
N LYS A 115 -9.25 -6.73 -4.78
CA LYS A 115 -9.12 -6.38 -6.21
C LYS A 115 -7.78 -5.71 -6.54
N ARG A 116 -7.17 -5.06 -5.56
CA ARG A 116 -5.91 -4.31 -5.69
C ARG A 116 -4.71 -5.06 -5.10
N HIS A 117 -4.84 -6.37 -4.90
CA HIS A 117 -3.82 -7.26 -4.33
C HIS A 117 -3.33 -6.87 -2.92
N MET A 118 -4.07 -6.01 -2.21
CA MET A 118 -3.78 -5.68 -0.82
C MET A 118 -4.50 -6.64 0.12
N ARG A 119 -3.83 -7.03 1.21
CA ARG A 119 -4.43 -7.81 2.29
C ARG A 119 -4.97 -6.86 3.36
N LEU A 120 -6.17 -7.13 3.85
CA LEU A 120 -6.75 -6.43 4.99
C LEU A 120 -6.41 -7.21 6.28
N GLU A 121 -5.67 -6.60 7.19
CA GLU A 121 -5.40 -7.10 8.53
C GLU A 121 -6.25 -6.30 9.51
N VAL A 122 -7.15 -6.96 10.23
CA VAL A 122 -8.01 -6.31 11.24
C VAL A 122 -7.38 -6.49 12.60
N VAL A 123 -7.10 -5.40 13.30
CA VAL A 123 -6.42 -5.38 14.61
C VAL A 123 -7.40 -4.85 15.67
N PRO A 124 -7.80 -5.66 16.66
CA PRO A 124 -8.71 -5.22 17.72
C PRO A 124 -7.96 -4.38 18.78
N TYR A 125 -8.63 -3.37 19.31
CA TYR A 125 -8.14 -2.49 20.39
C TYR A 125 -9.22 -2.32 21.47
N ALA A 126 -8.82 -2.40 22.74
CA ALA A 126 -9.75 -2.34 23.87
C ALA A 126 -10.42 -0.96 24.09
N THR A 127 -9.78 0.14 23.68
CA THR A 127 -10.28 1.51 23.92
C THR A 127 -10.13 2.41 22.70
N SER A 128 -11.04 3.39 22.57
CA SER A 128 -10.96 4.43 21.53
C SER A 128 -9.65 5.23 21.60
N GLN A 129 -9.15 5.48 22.82
CA GLN A 129 -7.88 6.17 23.02
C GLN A 129 -6.67 5.34 22.52
N ALA A 130 -6.65 4.02 22.76
CA ALA A 130 -5.61 3.14 22.22
C ALA A 130 -5.68 3.07 20.69
N LEU A 131 -6.89 3.04 20.12
CA LEU A 131 -7.12 3.03 18.67
C LEU A 131 -6.64 4.33 18.00
N GLN A 132 -6.95 5.48 18.58
CA GLN A 132 -6.46 6.78 18.10
C GLN A 132 -4.94 6.89 18.26
N ARG A 133 -4.37 6.38 19.35
CA ARG A 133 -2.92 6.34 19.56
C ARG A 133 -2.23 5.48 18.51
N ALA A 134 -2.76 4.29 18.21
CA ALA A 134 -2.24 3.42 17.16
C ALA A 134 -2.28 4.08 15.76
N LEU A 135 -3.30 4.90 15.49
CA LEU A 135 -3.39 5.68 14.25
C LEU A 135 -2.32 6.78 14.19
N MET A 136 -2.05 7.45 15.33
CA MET A 136 -1.03 8.48 15.47
C MET A 136 0.40 7.91 15.39
N GLU A 137 0.65 6.78 16.07
CA GLU A 137 1.92 6.05 16.08
C GLU A 137 2.17 5.25 14.78
N LYS A 138 1.28 5.35 13.79
CA LYS A 138 1.35 4.71 12.47
C LYS A 138 1.32 3.17 12.51
N GLU A 139 0.87 2.56 13.62
CA GLU A 139 0.70 1.11 13.74
C GLU A 139 -0.44 0.58 12.87
N VAL A 140 -1.48 1.40 12.69
CA VAL A 140 -2.62 1.16 11.79
C VAL A 140 -2.75 2.25 10.72
N HIS A 141 -3.34 1.89 9.59
CA HIS A 141 -3.50 2.77 8.44
C HIS A 141 -4.87 3.45 8.39
N ALA A 142 -5.87 2.78 8.98
CA ALA A 142 -7.22 3.25 9.13
C ALA A 142 -7.81 2.70 10.44
N THR A 143 -8.82 3.37 10.98
CA THR A 143 -9.59 2.93 12.12
C THR A 143 -11.07 2.94 11.78
N CYS A 144 -11.83 1.98 12.30
CA CYS A 144 -13.29 1.96 12.20
C CYS A 144 -13.87 1.86 13.62
N SER A 145 -14.67 2.85 14.00
CA SER A 145 -15.34 2.89 15.30
C SER A 145 -16.83 3.17 15.13
N PRO A 146 -17.72 2.55 15.94
CA PRO A 146 -19.12 2.95 16.01
C PRO A 146 -19.20 4.44 16.36
N GLN A 147 -20.07 5.18 15.69
CA GLN A 147 -20.30 6.58 16.03
C GLN A 147 -21.20 6.65 17.28
N GLU A 148 -20.65 7.17 18.40
CA GLU A 148 -21.47 7.54 19.56
C GLU A 148 -22.37 8.72 19.17
N GLN A 149 -23.68 8.57 19.39
CA GLN A 149 -24.75 9.43 18.86
C GLN A 149 -24.48 10.94 19.00
N LEU A 150 -24.62 11.69 17.89
CA LEU A 150 -25.17 13.04 17.93
C LEU A 150 -26.39 13.08 17.02
N GLU A 151 -27.57 12.95 17.61
CA GLU A 151 -28.85 13.08 16.92
C GLU A 151 -29.03 14.49 16.38
N LYS A 152 -28.62 14.74 15.13
CA LYS A 152 -29.19 15.81 14.31
C LYS A 152 -29.32 15.33 12.87
N SER A 153 -30.57 15.10 12.47
CA SER A 153 -31.09 14.84 11.12
C SER A 153 -30.87 13.46 10.51
N GLY A 154 -31.86 12.58 10.70
CA GLY A 154 -32.52 11.82 9.62
C GLY A 154 -31.82 10.65 8.94
N GLU A 155 -30.49 10.54 8.96
CA GLU A 155 -29.76 9.40 8.39
C GLU A 155 -28.84 8.79 9.45
N VAL A 156 -29.19 7.60 9.92
CA VAL A 156 -28.39 6.85 10.90
C VAL A 156 -27.15 6.33 10.17
N GLN A 157 -26.02 7.02 10.31
CA GLN A 157 -24.71 6.55 9.86
C GLN A 157 -24.01 5.86 11.05
N PRO A 158 -23.96 4.51 11.09
CA PRO A 158 -23.53 3.78 12.29
C PRO A 158 -22.01 3.79 12.55
N TYR A 159 -21.17 4.10 11.56
CA TYR A 159 -19.72 3.93 11.67
C TYR A 159 -18.93 5.13 11.14
N ASN A 160 -17.94 5.57 11.92
CA ASN A 160 -16.93 6.53 11.49
C ASN A 160 -15.64 5.78 11.16
N THR A 161 -15.16 5.93 9.92
CA THR A 161 -13.88 5.37 9.49
C THR A 161 -12.88 6.51 9.29
N THR A 162 -11.81 6.50 10.07
CA THR A 162 -10.73 7.49 9.96
C THR A 162 -9.55 6.88 9.21
N ILE A 163 -9.10 7.55 8.15
CA ILE A 163 -8.03 7.05 7.26
C ILE A 163 -6.88 8.05 7.23
N ARG A 164 -5.66 7.55 7.49
CA ARG A 164 -4.43 8.36 7.47
C ARG A 164 -3.81 8.45 6.08
N VAL A 165 -3.84 7.36 5.33
CA VAL A 165 -3.16 7.26 4.04
C VAL A 165 -4.05 7.82 2.95
N ARG A 166 -3.64 8.93 2.32
CA ARG A 166 -4.44 9.62 1.28
C ARG A 166 -4.88 8.69 0.16
N ARG A 167 -3.97 7.84 -0.33
CA ARG A 167 -4.30 6.89 -1.41
C ARG A 167 -5.35 5.86 -1.00
N VAL A 168 -5.34 5.43 0.27
CA VAL A 168 -6.34 4.50 0.82
C VAL A 168 -7.69 5.22 0.95
N TYR A 169 -7.69 6.48 1.40
CA TYR A 169 -8.89 7.31 1.45
C TYR A 169 -9.54 7.47 0.08
N GLU A 170 -8.77 7.85 -0.94
CA GLU A 170 -9.27 7.98 -2.32
C GLU A 170 -9.87 6.67 -2.85
N ILE A 171 -9.23 5.53 -2.56
CA ILE A 171 -9.75 4.21 -2.95
C ILE A 171 -11.07 3.91 -2.24
N MET A 172 -11.16 4.20 -0.93
CA MET A 172 -12.37 3.96 -0.16
C MET A 172 -13.50 4.89 -0.59
N GLU A 173 -13.23 6.17 -0.83
CA GLU A 173 -14.22 7.14 -1.33
C GLU A 173 -14.78 6.74 -2.71
N THR A 174 -13.93 6.23 -3.60
CA THR A 174 -14.34 5.88 -4.97
C THR A 174 -15.12 4.55 -5.03
N GLU A 175 -14.80 3.58 -4.17
CA GLU A 175 -15.28 2.20 -4.30
C GLU A 175 -16.23 1.75 -3.17
N LEU A 176 -16.19 2.38 -2.00
CA LEU A 176 -17.24 2.21 -0.98
C LEU A 176 -18.37 3.19 -1.27
N ALA A 177 -19.27 2.81 -2.16
CA ALA A 177 -20.54 3.48 -2.36
C ALA A 177 -21.59 3.07 -1.31
N SER A 178 -21.19 2.84 -0.05
CA SER A 178 -22.15 2.50 1.01
C SER A 178 -22.61 3.79 1.74
N PRO A 179 -23.92 4.06 1.80
CA PRO A 179 -24.46 5.27 2.45
C PRO A 179 -24.38 5.26 4.00
N GLY A 180 -23.65 4.31 4.59
CA GLY A 180 -23.64 4.06 6.05
C GLY A 180 -22.34 4.39 6.77
N THR A 181 -21.33 4.96 6.10
CA THR A 181 -20.01 5.19 6.71
C THR A 181 -19.51 6.60 6.42
N THR A 182 -19.26 7.38 7.47
CA THR A 182 -18.57 8.67 7.32
C THR A 182 -17.07 8.41 7.18
N LEU A 183 -16.49 8.80 6.03
CA LEU A 183 -15.05 8.67 5.76
C LEU A 183 -14.35 9.98 6.15
N THR A 184 -13.51 9.93 7.17
CA THR A 184 -12.72 11.09 7.63
C THR A 184 -11.24 10.91 7.25
N TYR A 185 -10.69 11.81 6.45
CA TYR A 185 -9.25 11.87 6.19
C TYR A 185 -8.57 12.65 7.32
N VAL A 186 -7.63 12.01 8.03
CA VAL A 186 -6.79 12.68 9.02
C VAL A 186 -5.38 12.79 8.48
N ASN A 187 -5.00 14.01 8.14
CA ASN A 187 -3.61 14.34 7.87
C ASN A 187 -2.90 14.41 9.22
N THR A 188 -2.24 13.33 9.64
CA THR A 188 -1.32 13.41 10.78
C THR A 188 -0.17 14.30 10.31
N PRO A 189 0.13 15.42 10.99
CA PRO A 189 1.29 16.21 10.64
C PRO A 189 2.50 15.28 10.70
N GLU A 190 3.28 15.26 9.61
CA GLU A 190 4.59 14.62 9.60
C GLU A 190 5.36 15.21 10.77
N ILE A 191 5.54 14.43 11.83
CA ILE A 191 6.63 14.68 12.76
C ILE A 191 7.86 14.47 11.88
N GLU A 192 8.44 15.57 11.41
CA GLU A 192 9.76 15.62 10.81
C GLU A 192 10.69 14.78 11.70
N GLU A 193 11.03 13.59 11.25
CA GLU A 193 12.20 12.87 11.76
C GLU A 193 13.42 13.70 11.35
N LYS A 194 13.71 14.68 12.19
CA LYS A 194 15.00 15.36 12.19
C LYS A 194 15.98 14.36 12.80
N HIS A 195 16.69 13.60 11.96
CA HIS A 195 18.10 13.23 12.15
C HIS A 195 18.70 12.56 10.92
#